data_AF-A0A948SGB2-F1
#
_entry.id   AF-A0A948SGB2-F1
#
_cell.length_a   1.000
_cell.length_b   1.000
_cell.length_c   1.000
_cell.angle_alpha   90.00
_cell.angle_beta   90.00
_cell.angle_gamma   90.00
#
_symmetry.space_group_name_H-M   'P 1'
#
loop_
_entity.id
_entity.type
_entity.pdbx_description
1 polymer ?
#
loop_
_entity_poly.entity_id
_entity_poly.type
_entity_poly.pdbx_seq_one_letter_code
_entity_poly.pdbx_strand_id
1 'polypeptide(L)' 'MICVAQDPNIRLRDVAERVGITERAAQRIVAELVDAGYLERTREGRRNSYRLNPSLPLRHPLERQHSVGEIIDVLAASPA' A
#
# COMPACT_ATOMS: atom_id res chain seq x y z
N MET A 1 -0.11 4.58 -2.93
CA MET A 1 0.03 3.51 -1.91
C MET A 1 0.79 3.99 -0.67
N ILE A 2 1.74 4.93 -0.81
CA ILE A 2 2.44 5.61 0.29
C ILE A 2 1.47 6.16 1.36
N CYS A 3 0.27 6.60 0.98
CA CYS A 3 -0.72 7.12 1.92
C CYS A 3 -1.15 6.11 3.00
N VAL A 4 -1.17 4.81 2.68
CA VAL A 4 -1.53 3.75 3.65
C VAL A 4 -0.34 3.44 4.57
N ALA A 5 0.88 3.56 4.06
CA ALA A 5 2.09 3.44 4.88
C ALA A 5 2.26 4.63 5.84
N GLN A 6 1.86 5.83 5.42
CA GLN A 6 1.93 7.06 6.24
C GLN A 6 0.76 7.18 7.23
N ASP A 7 -0.43 6.72 6.87
CA ASP A 7 -1.61 6.68 7.74
C ASP A 7 -2.30 5.32 7.64
N PRO A 8 -2.03 4.41 8.59
CA PRO A 8 -2.63 3.07 8.65
C PRO A 8 -4.17 3.09 8.66
N ASN A 9 -4.78 4.16 9.17
CA ASN A 9 -6.22 4.29 9.37
C ASN A 9 -6.93 5.10 8.27
N ILE A 10 -6.21 5.42 7.20
CA ILE A 10 -6.73 6.19 6.08
C ILE A 10 -7.90 5.47 5.41
N ARG A 11 -8.94 6.21 5.05
CA ARG A 11 -10.07 5.64 4.31
C ARG A 11 -9.65 5.45 2.86
N LEU A 12 -10.06 4.34 2.25
CA LEU A 12 -9.71 4.05 0.86
C LEU A 12 -10.22 5.10 -0.13
N ARG A 13 -11.33 5.77 0.18
CA ARG A 13 -11.81 6.94 -0.57
C ARG A 13 -10.80 8.10 -0.54
N ASP A 14 -10.20 8.38 0.61
CA ASP A 14 -9.24 9.48 0.79
C ASP A 14 -7.91 9.10 0.09
N VAL A 15 -7.55 7.80 0.07
CA VAL A 15 -6.44 7.27 -0.74
C VAL A 15 -6.71 7.47 -2.23
N ALA A 16 -7.94 7.18 -2.68
CA ALA A 16 -8.32 7.31 -4.07
C ALA A 16 -8.24 8.76 -4.56
N GLU A 17 -8.74 9.70 -3.75
CA GLU A 17 -8.64 11.14 -4.00
C GLU A 17 -7.18 11.60 -4.08
N ARG A 18 -6.33 11.23 -3.12
CA ARG A 18 -4.91 11.63 -3.09
C ARG A 18 -4.09 11.06 -4.25
N VAL A 19 -4.44 9.86 -4.72
CA VAL A 19 -3.72 9.17 -5.80
C VAL A 19 -4.31 9.51 -7.19
N GLY A 20 -5.50 10.11 -7.24
CA GLY A 20 -6.17 10.45 -8.51
C GLY A 20 -6.78 9.23 -9.21
N ILE A 21 -7.26 8.24 -8.45
CA ILE A 21 -7.92 7.03 -8.97
C ILE A 21 -9.34 6.89 -8.42
N THR A 22 -10.12 5.96 -8.97
CA THR A 22 -11.45 5.66 -8.42
C THR A 22 -11.35 4.88 -7.10
N GLU A 23 -12.33 5.05 -6.22
CA GLU A 23 -12.39 4.29 -4.95
C GLU A 23 -12.42 2.78 -5.21
N ARG A 24 -13.12 2.33 -6.26
CA ARG A 24 -13.14 0.91 -6.66
C ARG A 24 -11.76 0.41 -7.09
N ALA A 25 -10.97 1.23 -7.80
CA ALA A 25 -9.60 0.88 -8.15
C ALA A 25 -8.72 0.80 -6.89
N ALA A 26 -8.84 1.76 -5.97
CA ALA A 26 -8.12 1.73 -4.70
C ALA A 26 -8.45 0.47 -3.86
N GLN A 27 -9.73 0.10 -3.78
CA GLN A 27 -10.18 -1.13 -3.11
C GLN A 27 -9.59 -2.39 -3.74
N ARG A 28 -9.61 -2.50 -5.09
CA ARG A 28 -9.02 -3.64 -5.81
C ARG A 28 -7.52 -3.76 -5.55
N ILE A 29 -6.78 -2.66 -5.68
CA ILE A 29 -5.33 -2.63 -5.44
C ILE A 29 -5.03 -3.06 -4.00
N VAL A 30 -5.75 -2.53 -3.01
CA VAL A 30 -5.55 -2.91 -1.61
C VAL A 30 -5.87 -4.38 -1.36
N ALA A 31 -6.93 -4.92 -1.96
CA ALA A 31 -7.23 -6.35 -1.86
C ALA A 31 -6.10 -7.21 -2.47
N GLU A 32 -5.63 -6.87 -3.67
CA GLU A 32 -4.54 -7.58 -4.35
C GLU A 32 -3.24 -7.58 -3.52
N LEU A 33 -2.94 -6.47 -2.83
CA LEU A 33 -1.79 -6.38 -1.93
C LEU A 33 -1.96 -7.21 -0.66
N VAL A 34 -3.17 -7.26 -0.10
CA VAL A 34 -3.46 -8.08 1.07
C VAL A 34 -3.36 -9.55 0.72
N ASP A 35 -3.95 -9.96 -0.40
CA ASP A 35 -3.86 -11.33 -0.92
C ASP A 35 -2.41 -11.70 -1.26
N ALA A 36 -1.61 -10.71 -1.66
CA ALA A 36 -0.20 -10.89 -1.92
C ALA A 36 0.71 -10.87 -0.68
N GLY A 37 0.17 -10.52 0.49
CA GLY A 37 0.88 -10.44 1.77
C GLY A 37 1.61 -9.11 2.00
N TYR A 38 1.56 -8.16 1.06
CA TYR A 38 2.22 -6.85 1.18
C TYR A 38 1.49 -5.91 2.15
N LEU A 39 0.19 -6.14 2.36
CA LEU A 39 -0.61 -5.43 3.35
C LEU A 39 -1.28 -6.42 4.29
N GLU A 40 -1.26 -6.13 5.58
CA GLU A 40 -2.13 -6.76 6.56
C GLU A 40 -3.30 -5.83 6.84
N ARG A 41 -4.53 -6.33 6.71
CA ARG A 41 -5.74 -5.59 7.05
C ARG A 41 -6.30 -6.07 8.38
N THR A 42 -6.28 -5.20 9.38
CA THR A 42 -6.92 -5.44 10.68
C THR A 42 -8.19 -4.60 10.79
N ARG A 43 -9.29 -5.19 11.27
CA ARG A 43 -10.52 -4.45 11.52
C ARG A 43 -10.53 -3.90 12.93
N GLU A 44 -10.46 -2.58 13.05
CA GLU A 44 -10.55 -1.83 14.32
C GLU A 44 -11.93 -1.17 14.41
N GLY A 45 -12.90 -1.91 14.96
CA GLY A 45 -14.29 -1.49 15.09
C GLY A 45 -14.98 -1.24 13.73
N ARG A 46 -15.25 0.03 13.42
CA ARG A 46 -15.86 0.48 12.15
C ARG A 46 -14.83 0.83 11.08
N ARG A 47 -13.53 0.82 11.41
CA ARG A 47 -12.44 1.18 10.50
C ARG A 47 -11.58 -0.04 10.18
N ASN A 48 -10.93 0.01 9.03
CA ASN A 48 -9.82 -0.87 8.71
C ASN A 48 -8.52 -0.11 9.01
N SER A 49 -7.60 -0.81 9.64
CA SER A 49 -6.21 -0.42 9.83
C SER A 49 -5.35 -1.30 8.92
N TYR A 50 -4.43 -0.70 8.19
CA TYR A 50 -3.58 -1.39 7.23
C TYR A 50 -2.12 -1.27 7.66
N ARG A 51 -1.40 -2.39 7.72
CA ARG A 51 0.03 -2.42 7.99
C ARG A 51 0.77 -2.92 6.76
N LEU A 52 1.81 -2.19 6.35
CA LEU A 52 2.70 -2.62 5.28
C LEU A 52 3.65 -3.72 5.76
N ASN A 53 3.80 -4.77 4.96
CA ASN A 53 4.87 -5.74 5.10
C ASN A 53 5.94 -5.47 4.03
N PRO A 54 7.02 -4.73 4.36
CA PRO A 54 8.07 -4.39 3.41
C PRO A 54 8.96 -5.59 3.06
N SER A 55 8.85 -6.70 3.80
CA SER A 55 9.77 -7.84 3.72
C SER A 55 9.56 -8.73 2.49
N LEU A 56 8.53 -8.47 1.70
CA LEU A 56 8.19 -9.30 0.54
C LEU A 56 8.90 -8.80 -0.73
N PRO A 57 9.51 -9.72 -1.51
CA PRO A 57 10.15 -9.39 -2.77
C PRO A 57 9.08 -9.08 -3.83
N LEU A 58 9.36 -8.11 -4.70
CA LEU A 58 8.49 -7.76 -5.82
C LEU A 58 8.20 -8.96 -6.71
N ARG A 59 6.94 -9.13 -7.13
CA ARG A 59 6.44 -10.32 -7.85
C ARG A 59 6.97 -10.46 -9.28
N HIS A 60 7.82 -9.55 -9.78
CA HIS A 60 8.30 -9.61 -11.17
C HIS A 60 9.70 -10.25 -11.27
N PRO A 61 9.94 -11.17 -12.23
CA PRO A 61 11.23 -11.87 -12.37
C PRO A 61 12.45 -10.96 -12.60
N LEU A 62 12.24 -9.71 -13.00
CA LEU A 62 13.25 -8.66 -13.18
C LEU A 62 13.52 -7.83 -11.91
N GLU A 63 12.63 -7.86 -10.92
CA GLU A 63 12.69 -7.05 -9.69
C GLU A 63 12.94 -7.90 -8.44
N ARG A 64 13.27 -9.19 -8.60
CA ARG A 64 13.56 -10.14 -7.50
C ARG A 64 14.70 -9.72 -6.56
N GLN A 65 15.48 -8.72 -6.94
CA GLN A 65 16.58 -8.18 -6.14
C GLN A 65 16.15 -7.01 -5.24
N HIS A 66 14.91 -6.52 -5.36
CA HIS A 66 14.41 -5.38 -4.61
C HIS A 66 13.07 -5.70 -3.92
N SER A 67 12.94 -5.19 -2.70
CA SER A 67 11.73 -5.27 -1.90
C SER A 67 10.75 -4.14 -2.24
N VAL A 68 9.45 -4.35 -2.00
CA VAL A 68 8.46 -3.26 -2.07
C VAL A 68 8.82 -2.13 -1.09
N GLY A 69 9.48 -2.45 0.02
CA GLY A 69 10.02 -1.47 0.97
C GLY A 69 11.00 -0.50 0.31
N GLU A 70 11.94 -0.99 -0.50
CA GLU A 70 12.92 -0.15 -1.20
C GLU A 70 12.27 0.81 -2.21
N ILE A 71 11.25 0.37 -2.94
CA ILE A 71 10.51 1.26 -3.86
C ILE A 71 9.75 2.33 -3.07
N ILE A 72 9.11 1.95 -1.96
CA ILE A 72 8.40 2.90 -1.10
C ILE A 72 9.36 3.91 -0.48
N ASP A 73 10.54 3.47 -0.02
CA ASP A 73 11.57 4.36 0.50
C ASP A 73 12.09 5.31 -0.57
N VAL A 74 12.38 4.85 -1.78
CA VAL A 74 12.81 5.71 -2.89
C VAL A 74 11.74 6.76 -3.25
N LEU A 75 10.46 6.35 -3.29
CA LEU A 75 9.36 7.26 -3.60
C LEU A 75 8.98 8.19 -2.43
N ALA A 76 9.22 7.77 -1.19
CA ALA A 76 9.04 8.60 0.01
C ALA A 76 10.23 9.53 0.24
N ALA A 77 11.41 9.18 -0.27
CA ALA A 77 12.64 9.96 -0.17
C ALA A 77 12.81 10.99 -1.30
N SER A 78 11.85 11.19 -2.21
CA SER A 78 11.90 12.35 -3.10
C SER A 78 11.81 13.64 -2.28
N PRO A 79 12.89 14.44 -2.20
CA PRO A 79 12.76 15.81 -1.72
C PRO A 79 11.94 16.59 -2.77
N ALA A 80 11.12 17.51 -2.28
CA ALA A 80 10.47 18.53 -3.09
C ALA A 80 11.49 19.31 -3.94
#